data_AF-A0A8S3ZP67-F1
#
_entry.id   AF-A0A8S3ZP67-F1
#
_cell.length_a   1.000
_cell.length_b   1.000
_cell.length_c   1.000
_cell.angle_alpha   90.00
_cell.angle_beta   90.00
_cell.angle_gamma   90.00
#
_symmetry.space_group_name_H-M   'P 1'
#
loop_
_entity.id
_entity.type
_entity.pdbx_description
1 polymer ?
#
loop_
_entity_poly.entity_id
_entity_poly.type
_entity_poly.pdbx_seq_one_letter_code
_entity_poly.pdbx_strand_id
1 'polypeptide(L)' 'SVNDIDLFTGMLHEPADTGLVGPTIRCILRIQFFRLKYGDRFFFNNDEPSSGFTNGKCVLSFVDYI' A
#
# COMPACT_ATOMS: atom_id res chain seq x y z
N SER A 1 -28.23 -11.16 -6.95
CA SER A 1 -28.35 -10.09 -5.94
C SER A 1 -27.12 -9.20 -6.03
N VAL A 2 -27.14 -7.98 -5.48
CA VAL A 2 -25.91 -7.15 -5.34
C VAL A 2 -24.84 -7.87 -4.52
N ASN A 3 -25.26 -8.71 -3.57
CA ASN A 3 -24.38 -9.48 -2.70
C ASN A 3 -23.63 -10.63 -3.40
N ASP A 4 -23.95 -10.93 -4.67
CA ASP A 4 -23.31 -12.01 -5.43
C ASP A 4 -22.21 -11.48 -6.36
N ILE A 5 -21.92 -10.18 -6.32
CA ILE A 5 -20.86 -9.56 -7.12
C ILE A 5 -19.51 -9.87 -6.46
N ASP A 6 -18.62 -10.52 -7.21
CA ASP A 6 -17.24 -10.74 -6.77
C ASP A 6 -16.53 -9.41 -6.51
N LEU A 7 -15.72 -9.38 -5.46
CA LEU A 7 -14.96 -8.20 -5.07
C LEU A 7 -14.12 -7.65 -6.23
N PHE A 8 -13.43 -8.52 -6.98
CA PHE A 8 -12.59 -8.08 -8.11
C PHE A 8 -13.40 -7.40 -9.22
N THR A 9 -14.54 -8.00 -9.60
CA THR A 9 -15.46 -7.44 -10.58
C THR A 9 -16.01 -6.10 -10.11
N GLY A 10 -16.45 -6.00 -8.85
CA GLY A 10 -16.95 -4.76 -8.27
C GLY A 10 -15.89 -3.65 -8.28
N MET A 11 -14.65 -3.98 -7.91
CA MET A 11 -13.54 -3.02 -7.89
C MET A 11 -13.17 -2.48 -9.27
N LEU A 12 -13.27 -3.29 -10.33
CA LEU A 12 -12.99 -2.86 -11.70
C LEU A 12 -14.04 -1.92 -12.27
N HIS A 13 -15.29 -2.04 -11.80
CA HIS A 13 -16.41 -1.24 -12.28
C HIS A 13 -16.73 -0.03 -11.41
N GLU A 14 -16.05 0.14 -10.28
CA GLU A 14 -16.21 1.30 -9.40
C GLU A 14 -15.51 2.53 -10.02
N PRO A 15 -16.19 3.68 -10.14
CA PRO A 15 -15.60 4.88 -10.71
C PRO A 15 -14.48 5.43 -9.81
N ALA A 16 -13.40 5.90 -10.44
CA ALA A 16 -12.31 6.58 -9.76
C ALA A 16 -12.47 8.10 -9.92
N ASP A 17 -12.76 8.81 -8.82
CA ASP A 17 -12.84 10.27 -8.83
C ASP A 17 -11.46 10.93 -9.03
N THR A 18 -10.42 10.29 -8.49
CA THR A 18 -9.02 10.70 -8.62
C THR A 18 -8.10 9.48 -8.60
N GLY A 19 -7.00 9.50 -9.35
CA GLY A 19 -6.06 8.37 -9.41
C GLY A 19 -6.53 7.25 -10.35
N LEU A 20 -6.11 6.01 -10.07
CA LEU A 20 -6.33 4.87 -10.97
C LEU A 20 -7.45 3.92 -10.52
N VAL A 21 -7.95 4.06 -9.29
CA VAL A 21 -8.80 3.04 -8.67
C VAL A 21 -9.94 3.65 -7.84
N GLY A 22 -11.08 2.95 -7.78
CA GLY A 22 -12.26 3.36 -7.03
C GLY A 22 -12.07 3.37 -5.50
N PRO A 23 -12.98 4.01 -4.74
CA PRO A 23 -12.84 4.19 -3.30
C PRO A 23 -12.72 2.88 -2.50
N THR A 24 -13.35 1.79 -2.93
CA THR A 24 -13.30 0.49 -2.23
C THR A 24 -11.89 -0.10 -2.29
N ILE A 25 -11.33 -0.25 -3.49
CA ILE A 25 -9.98 -0.80 -3.64
C ILE A 25 -8.91 0.17 -3.14
N ARG A 26 -9.14 1.49 -3.22
CA ARG A 26 -8.26 2.49 -2.59
C ARG A 26 -8.11 2.23 -1.09
N CYS A 27 -9.21 1.93 -0.39
CA CYS A 27 -9.19 1.61 1.04
C CYS A 27 -8.40 0.32 1.31
N ILE A 28 -8.66 -0.74 0.54
CA ILE A 28 -7.98 -2.04 0.68
C ILE A 28 -6.47 -1.89 0.45
N LEU A 29 -6.06 -1.22 -0.64
CA LEU A 29 -4.65 -1.01 -0.97
C LEU A 29 -3.95 -0.17 0.10
N ARG A 30 -4.59 0.88 0.61
CA ARG A 30 -4.01 1.70 1.68
C ARG A 30 -3.65 0.86 2.91
N ILE A 31 -4.58 0.03 3.37
CA ILE A 31 -4.34 -0.84 4.53
C ILE A 31 -3.26 -1.88 4.21
N GLN A 32 -3.30 -2.46 3.01
CA GLN A 32 -2.35 -3.48 2.61
C GLN A 32 -0.92 -2.93 2.52
N PHE A 33 -0.71 -1.79 1.87
CA PHE A 33 0.61 -1.16 1.76
C PHE A 33 1.11 -0.62 3.10
N PHE A 34 0.23 -0.08 3.96
CA PHE A 34 0.58 0.28 5.32
C PHE A 34 1.15 -0.93 6.08
N ARG A 35 0.45 -2.07 6.05
CA ARG A 35 0.90 -3.28 6.74
C ARG A 35 2.18 -3.85 6.14
N LEU A 36 2.38 -3.76 4.82
CA LEU A 36 3.63 -4.18 4.17
C LEU A 36 4.79 -3.30 4.60
N LYS A 37 4.61 -1.98 4.65
CA LYS A 37 5.66 -1.03 5.06
C LYS A 37 6.08 -1.24 6.51
N TYR A 38 5.12 -1.23 7.43
CA TYR A 38 5.41 -1.26 8.87
C TYR A 38 5.55 -2.69 9.44
N GLY A 39 5.11 -3.70 8.71
CA GLY A 39 5.23 -5.11 9.09
C GLY A 39 6.52 -5.77 8.58
N ASP A 40 7.25 -5.14 7.66
CA ASP A 40 8.49 -5.68 7.12
C ASP A 40 9.71 -5.05 7.80
N ARG A 41 10.40 -5.85 8.63
CA ARG A 41 11.65 -5.42 9.28
C ARG A 41 12.78 -5.10 8.30
N PHE A 42 12.70 -5.56 7.06
CA PHE A 42 13.68 -5.27 6.02
C PHE A 42 13.20 -4.17 5.05
N PHE A 43 12.09 -3.49 5.38
CA PHE A 43 11.66 -2.34 4.62
C PHE A 43 12.78 -1.29 4.58
N PHE A 44 12.99 -0.68 3.42
CA PHE A 44 14.22 0.09 3.15
C PHE A 44 14.41 1.36 4.00
N ASN A 45 13.33 1.86 4.62
CA ASN A 45 13.38 2.97 5.57
C ASN A 45 13.52 2.51 7.03
N ASN A 46 13.65 1.22 7.31
CA ASN A 46 13.88 0.75 8.67
C ASN A 46 15.32 1.06 9.10
N ASP A 47 15.45 1.73 10.24
CA ASP A 47 16.72 2.12 10.87
C ASP A 47 17.15 1.15 11.98
N GLU A 48 16.44 0.04 12.14
CA GLU A 48 16.76 -0.99 13.12
C GLU A 48 18.18 -1.56 12.90
N PRO A 49 19.06 -1.54 13.92
CA PRO A 49 20.48 -1.90 13.76
C PRO A 49 20.73 -3.31 13.23
N SER A 50 19.77 -4.23 13.40
CA SER A 50 19.91 -5.65 13.03
C SER A 50 19.43 -5.97 11.60
N SER A 51 18.63 -5.09 11.00
CA SER A 51 17.87 -5.36 9.77
C SER A 51 17.87 -4.19 8.78
N GLY A 52 18.24 -2.98 9.22
CA GLY A 52 18.32 -1.78 8.41
C GLY A 52 19.53 -1.76 7.47
N PHE A 53 19.43 -0.91 6.44
CA PHE A 53 20.51 -0.73 5.46
C PHE A 53 21.65 0.15 6.00
N THR A 54 22.88 -0.08 5.51
CA THR A 54 24.04 0.73 5.86
C THR A 54 23.98 2.14 5.23
N ASN A 55 24.55 3.12 5.93
CA ASN A 55 24.69 4.49 5.44
C ASN A 55 25.37 4.52 4.06
N GLY A 56 24.72 5.14 3.07
CA GLY A 56 25.13 5.16 1.67
C GLY A 56 24.20 4.40 0.71
N LYS A 57 23.16 3.72 1.23
CA LYS A 57 22.06 3.16 0.42
C LYS A 57 20.82 4.06 0.49
N CYS A 58 20.07 4.06 -0.61
CA CYS A 58 18.99 4.99 -0.91
C CYS A 58 17.88 4.97 0.17
N VAL A 59 17.76 6.05 0.95
CA VAL A 59 16.60 6.27 1.85
C VAL A 59 15.64 7.18 1.10
N LEU A 60 14.67 6.61 0.38
CA LEU A 60 13.62 7.40 -0.27
C LEU A 60 12.52 7.69 0.73
N SER A 61 12.39 8.94 1.15
CA SER A 61 11.29 9.42 2.01
C SER A 61 9.93 9.51 1.30
N PHE A 62 9.78 8.90 0.11
CA PHE A 62 8.64 9.14 -0.78
C PHE A 62 7.35 8.37 -0.38
N VAL A 63 7.42 7.45 0.58
CA VAL A 63 6.27 6.59 0.97
C VAL A 63 5.63 7.03 2.30
N ASP A 64 5.95 8.22 2.81
CA ASP A 64 5.28 8.76 4.02
C ASP A 64 3.96 9.46 3.70
N TYR A 65 3.68 9.70 2.41
CA TYR A 65 2.52 10.44 1.91
C TYR A 65 1.44 9.58 1.23
N ILE A 66 1.59 8.25 1.21
CA ILE A 66 0.58 7.29 0.76
C ILE A 66 -0.08 6.65 1.99
#